data_AF-A0A069CU14-F1
#
_entry.id   AF-A0A069CU14-F1
#
_cell.length_a   1.000
_cell.length_b   1.000
_cell.length_c   1.000
_cell.angle_alpha   90.00
_cell.angle_beta   90.00
_cell.angle_gamma   90.00
#
_symmetry.space_group_name_H-M   'P 1'
#
loop_
_entity.id
_entity.type
_entity.pdbx_description
1 polymer ?
#
loop_
_entity_poly.entity_id
_entity_poly.type
_entity_poly.pdbx_seq_one_letter_code
_entity_poly.pdbx_strand_id
1 'polypeptide(L)'
;MKNNLTDILFFLYNSGMLTAVALFAIKAIKAHTKNQNLLMLATWAQQAITWADNQTGENIGLATTFIQKRLAANNLQGRFSDEQIKAVLLKANKTIKEEA
;
A
#
# COMPACT_ATOMS: atom_id res chain seq x y z
N MET A 1 -39.04 7.38 -17.45
CA MET A 1 -38.00 8.21 -18.09
C MET A 1 -36.70 7.40 -18.05
N LYS A 2 -36.33 6.72 -19.15
CA LYS A 2 -35.05 6.02 -19.21
C LYS A 2 -34.00 7.09 -19.45
N ASN A 3 -33.29 7.49 -18.40
CA ASN A 3 -32.14 8.37 -18.57
C ASN A 3 -31.11 7.59 -19.37
N ASN A 4 -30.99 7.90 -20.67
CA ASN A 4 -30.00 7.25 -21.48
C ASN A 4 -28.63 7.71 -20.97
N LEU A 5 -27.70 6.78 -20.82
CA LEU A 5 -26.32 7.07 -20.38
C LEU A 5 -25.70 8.20 -21.22
N THR A 6 -26.10 8.29 -22.49
CA THR A 6 -25.75 9.36 -23.43
C THR A 6 -26.22 10.74 -22.97
N ASP A 7 -27.43 10.87 -22.41
CA ASP A 7 -27.99 12.16 -21.97
C ASP A 7 -27.27 12.67 -20.71
N ILE A 8 -26.90 11.74 -19.83
CA ILE A 8 -26.10 12.03 -18.63
C ILE A 8 -24.68 12.46 -19.03
N LEU A 9 -24.06 11.75 -19.97
CA LEU A 9 -22.72 12.10 -20.48
C LEU A 9 -22.72 13.46 -21.19
N PHE A 10 -23.76 13.76 -21.98
CA PHE A 10 -23.89 15.04 -22.68
C PHE A 10 -24.09 16.21 -21.70
N PHE A 11 -24.88 16.00 -20.64
CA PHE A 11 -25.03 16.97 -19.56
C PHE A 11 -23.72 17.20 -18.78
N LEU A 12 -22.98 16.13 -18.46
CA LEU A 12 -21.68 16.22 -17.77
C LEU A 12 -20.59 16.88 -18.65
N TYR A 13 -20.67 16.69 -19.97
CA TYR A 13 -19.80 17.35 -20.94
C TYR A 13 -20.06 18.85 -21.04
N ASN A 14 -21.32 19.25 -21.24
CA ASN A 14 -21.69 20.66 -21.38
C ASN A 14 -21.53 21.47 -20.09
N SER A 15 -21.58 20.82 -18.91
CA SER A 15 -21.39 21.48 -17.61
C SER A 15 -19.92 21.55 -17.17
N GLY A 16 -18.98 20.93 -17.90
CA GLY A 16 -17.58 20.78 -17.47
C GLY A 16 -17.39 19.82 -16.28
N MET A 17 -18.46 19.17 -15.80
CA MET A 17 -18.40 18.20 -14.70
C MET A 17 -17.64 16.92 -15.06
N LEU A 18 -17.55 16.54 -16.33
CA LEU A 18 -16.75 15.39 -16.77
C LEU A 18 -15.31 15.48 -16.26
N THR A 19 -14.70 16.67 -16.34
CA THR A 19 -13.35 16.91 -15.84
C THR A 19 -13.27 16.76 -14.32
N ALA A 20 -14.26 17.29 -13.59
CA ALA A 20 -14.32 17.17 -12.14
C ALA A 20 -14.49 15.71 -11.68
N VAL A 21 -15.36 14.95 -12.33
CA VAL A 21 -15.58 13.52 -12.07
C VAL A 21 -14.32 12.71 -12.38
N ALA A 22 -13.65 12.99 -13.50
CA ALA A 22 -12.40 12.34 -13.86
C ALA A 22 -11.29 12.63 -12.82
N LEU A 23 -11.13 13.89 -12.40
CA LEU A 23 -10.16 14.26 -11.37
C LEU A 23 -10.46 13.61 -10.02
N PHE A 24 -11.73 13.52 -9.63
CA PHE A 24 -12.14 12.83 -8.42
C PHE A 24 -11.86 11.33 -8.50
N ALA A 25 -12.22 10.68 -9.61
CA ALA A 25 -11.93 9.26 -9.84
C ALA A 25 -10.41 8.99 -9.78
N ILE A 26 -9.60 9.83 -10.41
CA ILE A 26 -8.12 9.72 -10.34
C ILE A 26 -7.63 9.85 -8.90
N LYS A 27 -8.15 10.82 -8.12
CA LYS A 27 -7.79 10.98 -6.71
C LYS A 27 -8.20 9.77 -5.88
N ALA A 28 -9.40 9.24 -6.08
CA ALA A 28 -9.91 8.06 -5.38
C ALA A 28 -9.07 6.82 -5.69
N ILE A 29 -8.75 6.57 -6.96
CA ILE A 29 -7.87 5.46 -7.38
C ILE A 29 -6.49 5.62 -6.73
N LYS A 30 -5.88 6.81 -6.80
CA LYS A 30 -4.57 7.06 -6.17
C LYS A 30 -4.60 6.81 -4.65
N ALA A 31 -5.64 7.25 -3.96
CA ALA A 31 -5.80 7.02 -2.53
C ALA A 31 -5.97 5.52 -2.22
N HIS A 32 -6.80 4.82 -3.00
CA HIS A 32 -7.00 3.38 -2.83
C HIS A 32 -5.70 2.60 -3.04
N THR A 33 -4.97 2.88 -4.13
CA THR A 33 -3.67 2.24 -4.39
C THR A 33 -2.65 2.54 -3.28
N LYS A 34 -2.60 3.77 -2.77
CA LYS A 34 -1.72 4.11 -1.63
C LYS A 34 -2.05 3.27 -0.39
N ASN A 35 -3.33 3.13 -0.06
CA ASN A 35 -3.76 2.34 1.11
C ASN A 35 -3.39 0.85 0.93
N GLN A 36 -3.61 0.30 -0.26
CA GLN A 36 -3.23 -1.08 -0.57
C GLN A 36 -1.71 -1.29 -0.46
N ASN A 37 -0.90 -0.34 -0.93
CA ASN A 37 0.55 -0.42 -0.83
C ASN A 37 1.03 -0.41 0.64
N LEU A 38 0.41 0.42 1.50
CA LEU A 38 0.71 0.46 2.93
C LEU A 38 0.30 -0.85 3.62
N LEU A 39 -0.86 -1.40 3.28
CA LEU A 39 -1.34 -2.67 3.82
C LEU A 39 -0.40 -3.82 3.43
N MET A 40 -0.04 -3.91 2.15
CA MET A 40 0.93 -4.88 1.64
C MET A 40 2.26 -4.80 2.40
N LEU A 41 2.80 -3.58 2.58
CA LEU A 41 4.04 -3.38 3.30
C LEU A 41 3.93 -3.84 4.77
N ALA A 42 2.82 -3.54 5.44
CA ALA A 42 2.58 -4.00 6.82
C ALA A 42 2.51 -5.53 6.92
N THR A 43 1.78 -6.19 6.01
CA THR A 43 1.73 -7.66 5.95
C THR A 43 3.12 -8.27 5.72
N TRP A 44 3.90 -7.69 4.81
CA TRP A 44 5.26 -8.18 4.56
C TRP A 44 6.20 -7.95 5.73
N ALA A 45 6.00 -6.89 6.51
CA ALA A 45 6.72 -6.66 7.75
C ALA A 45 6.43 -7.69 8.82
N GLN A 46 5.16 -8.04 9.02
CA GLN A 46 4.77 -9.14 9.92
C GLN A 46 5.51 -10.43 9.54
N GLN A 47 5.45 -10.80 8.25
CA GLN A 47 6.09 -12.02 7.75
C GLN A 47 7.62 -11.98 7.86
N ALA A 48 8.24 -10.82 7.65
CA ALA A 48 9.68 -10.66 7.75
C ALA A 48 10.17 -10.83 9.20
N ILE A 49 9.45 -10.28 10.18
CA ILE A 49 9.76 -10.45 11.60
C ILE A 49 9.59 -11.90 12.01
N THR A 50 8.43 -12.51 11.73
CA THR A 50 8.19 -13.93 12.04
C THR A 50 9.25 -14.84 11.41
N TRP A 51 9.65 -14.56 10.17
CA TRP A 51 10.71 -15.31 9.52
C TRP A 51 12.08 -15.12 10.22
N ALA A 52 12.43 -13.89 10.59
CA ALA A 52 13.69 -13.60 11.27
C ALA A 52 13.75 -14.23 12.67
N ASP A 53 12.66 -14.15 13.43
CA ASP A 53 12.54 -14.74 14.78
C ASP A 53 12.75 -16.26 14.74
N ASN A 54 12.19 -16.94 13.73
CA ASN A 54 12.35 -18.37 13.54
C ASN A 54 13.78 -18.80 13.16
N GLN A 55 14.62 -17.91 12.62
CA GLN A 55 15.98 -18.26 12.19
C GLN A 55 17.04 -18.02 13.26
N THR A 56 17.04 -16.84 13.88
CA THR A 56 18.17 -16.41 14.73
C THR A 56 17.75 -15.78 16.04
N GLY A 57 16.44 -15.71 16.33
CA GLY A 57 15.91 -14.76 17.31
C GLY A 57 15.96 -13.32 16.79
N GLU A 58 15.17 -12.45 17.42
CA GLU A 58 14.87 -11.07 16.98
C GLU A 58 16.01 -10.35 16.25
N ASN A 59 15.93 -10.34 14.92
CA ASN A 59 16.91 -9.67 14.09
C ASN A 59 16.22 -8.79 13.04
N ILE A 60 16.06 -7.51 13.39
CA ILE A 60 15.50 -6.49 12.50
C ILE A 60 16.34 -6.33 11.22
N GLY A 61 17.65 -6.59 11.26
CA GLY A 61 18.51 -6.54 10.08
C GLY A 61 18.20 -7.64 9.06
N LEU A 62 17.94 -8.86 9.54
CA LEU A 62 17.47 -9.98 8.71
C LEU A 62 16.08 -9.70 8.13
N ALA A 63 15.15 -9.19 8.94
CA ALA A 63 13.81 -8.81 8.48
C ALA A 63 13.86 -7.67 7.43
N THR A 64 14.78 -6.71 7.60
CA THR A 64 15.01 -5.64 6.62
C THR A 64 15.49 -6.20 5.29
N THR A 65 16.48 -7.10 5.32
CA THR A 65 17.00 -7.77 4.12
C THR A 65 15.89 -8.56 3.41
N PHE A 66 15.03 -9.24 4.17
CA PHE A 66 13.90 -9.98 3.63
C PHE A 66 12.92 -9.06 2.88
N ILE A 67 12.49 -7.96 3.51
CA ILE A 67 11.60 -7.00 2.86
C ILE A 67 12.24 -6.42 1.60
N GLN A 68 13.51 -6.01 1.67
CA GLN A 68 14.20 -5.41 0.53
C GLN A 68 14.29 -6.37 -0.65
N LYS A 69 14.57 -7.66 -0.40
CA LYS A 69 14.51 -8.70 -1.44
C LYS A 69 13.13 -8.86 -2.05
N ARG A 70 12.06 -8.81 -1.24
CA ARG A 70 10.69 -8.86 -1.76
C ARG A 70 10.31 -7.63 -2.57
N LEU A 71 10.64 -6.44 -2.09
CA LEU A 71 10.43 -5.19 -2.83
C LEU A 71 11.18 -5.23 -4.17
N ALA A 72 12.41 -5.77 -4.18
CA ALA A 72 13.18 -6.02 -5.38
C ALA A 72 12.49 -6.97 -6.35
N ALA A 73 12.07 -8.15 -5.87
CA ALA A 73 11.41 -9.16 -6.70
C ALA A 73 10.08 -8.68 -7.32
N ASN A 74 9.44 -7.67 -6.73
CA ASN A 74 8.16 -7.13 -7.20
C ASN A 74 8.29 -5.79 -7.95
N ASN A 75 9.51 -5.35 -8.30
CA ASN A 75 9.77 -4.05 -8.95
C ASN A 75 9.24 -2.84 -8.14
N LEU A 76 9.29 -2.94 -6.80
CA LEU A 76 8.87 -1.91 -5.86
C LEU A 76 10.05 -1.25 -5.14
N GLN A 77 11.28 -1.42 -5.66
CA GLN A 77 12.46 -0.75 -5.14
C GLN A 77 12.27 0.77 -5.17
N GLY A 78 12.62 1.45 -4.08
CA GLY A 78 12.46 2.91 -3.94
C GLY A 78 11.02 3.40 -3.77
N ARG A 79 10.01 2.52 -3.72
CA ARG A 79 8.62 2.91 -3.42
C ARG A 79 8.41 3.35 -1.97
N PHE A 80 9.26 2.84 -1.07
CA PHE A 80 9.27 3.16 0.34
C PHE A 80 10.68 3.59 0.74
N SER A 81 10.80 4.57 1.63
CA SER A 81 12.09 4.94 2.20
C SER A 81 12.55 3.89 3.23
N ASP A 82 13.85 3.87 3.52
CA ASP A 82 14.40 2.96 4.52
C ASP A 82 13.81 3.22 5.91
N GLU A 83 13.49 4.48 6.25
CA GLU A 83 12.80 4.82 7.49
C GLU A 83 11.37 4.26 7.53
N GLN A 84 10.65 4.28 6.41
CA GLN A 84 9.31 3.70 6.32
C GLN A 84 9.34 2.18 6.50
N ILE A 85 10.33 1.51 5.89
CA ILE A 85 10.55 0.07 6.05
C ILE A 85 10.91 -0.26 7.51
N LYS A 86 11.83 0.50 8.11
CA LYS A 86 12.24 0.29 9.51
C LYS A 86 11.08 0.53 10.48
N ALA A 87 10.31 1.60 10.29
CA ALA A 87 9.18 1.93 11.15
C ALA A 87 8.11 0.84 11.15
N VAL A 88 7.78 0.30 9.97
CA VAL A 88 6.76 -0.75 9.87
C VAL A 88 7.26 -2.07 10.46
N LEU A 89 8.55 -2.39 10.34
CA LEU A 89 9.16 -3.58 10.94
C LEU A 89 9.17 -3.49 12.47
N LEU A 90 9.52 -2.33 13.03
CA LEU A 90 9.45 -2.09 14.47
C LEU A 90 8.02 -2.20 15.00
N LYS A 91 7.05 -1.63 14.27
CA LYS A 91 5.64 -1.76 14.60
C LYS A 91 5.19 -3.22 14.59
N ALA A 92 5.53 -3.97 13.54
CA ALA A 92 5.20 -5.39 13.42
C ALA A 92 5.82 -6.22 14.56
N ASN A 93 7.10 -5.99 14.89
CA ASN A 93 7.76 -6.66 16.01
C ASN A 93 7.05 -6.38 17.34
N LYS A 94 6.66 -5.13 17.58
CA LYS A 94 5.88 -4.77 18.77
C LYS A 94 4.52 -5.49 18.81
N THR A 95 3.77 -5.47 17.72
CA THR A 95 2.46 -6.12 17.64
C THR A 95 2.54 -7.63 17.88
N ILE A 96 3.51 -8.32 17.26
CA ILE A 96 3.70 -9.76 17.45
C ILE A 96 3.99 -10.11 18.92
N LYS A 97 4.81 -9.29 19.61
CA LYS A 97 5.10 -9.50 21.04
C LYS A 97 3.95 -9.17 21.97
N GLU A 98 3.10 -8.22 21.61
CA GLU A 98 1.89 -7.91 22.38
C GLU A 98 0.81 -8.99 22.21
N GLU A 99 0.87 -9.76 21.11
CA GLU A 99 -0.03 -10.87 20.80
C GLU A 99 0.48 -12.25 21.27
N ALA A 100 1.73 -12.36 21.72
CA ALA A 100 2.39 -13.59 22.16
C ALA A 100 2.38 -13.77 23.69
#